data_AF-A0A6P1AL34-F1
#
_entry.id   AF-A0A6P1AL34-F1
#
_cell.length_a   1.000
_cell.length_b   1.000
_cell.length_c   1.000
_cell.angle_alpha   90.00
_cell.angle_beta   90.00
_cell.angle_gamma   90.00
#
_symmetry.space_group_name_H-M   'P 1'
#
loop_
_entity.id
_entity.type
_entity.pdbx_description
1 polymer ?
#
loop_
_entity_poly.entity_id
_entity_poly.type
_entity_poly.pdbx_seq_one_letter_code
_entity_poly.pdbx_strand_id
1 'polypeptide(L)'
;MKPKLKFRWLILFVLLLGIFFRFLNLDGKLYWHDEVHTSLRINGYNSQEVIVEVFTGEVTTIDNLLKFQLPSSEKTLSDTISALLTHPEHPPLYYLLAHFWVQLFGGSVAVTRSLSAIISLLAFPCLYWLCRELFNSQLIAWIAIILFAVSPVHVLYAQEAREYSLWTVTILLTSATLLRAKRKKS
;
A
#
# COMPACT_ATOMS: atom_id res chain seq x y z
N MET A 1 -13.18 21.01 22.85
CA MET A 1 -12.08 21.40 23.78
C MET A 1 -10.76 21.34 23.00
N LYS A 2 -10.07 22.48 22.82
CA LYS A 2 -8.81 22.53 22.07
C LYS A 2 -7.70 21.83 22.88
N PRO A 3 -6.88 20.94 22.29
CA PRO A 3 -5.82 20.25 23.03
C PRO A 3 -4.79 21.25 23.57
N LYS A 4 -4.33 21.04 24.81
CA LYS A 4 -3.26 21.83 25.45
C LYS A 4 -1.99 21.82 24.58
N LEU A 5 -1.20 22.89 24.60
CA LEU A 5 -0.03 23.07 23.72
C LEU A 5 0.95 21.89 23.77
N LYS A 6 1.26 21.37 24.97
CA LYS A 6 2.14 20.19 25.15
C LYS A 6 1.59 18.91 24.49
N PHE A 7 0.26 18.72 24.50
CA PHE A 7 -0.38 17.56 23.88
C PHE A 7 -0.31 17.61 22.36
N ARG A 8 -0.34 18.81 21.76
CA ARG A 8 -0.18 18.97 20.31
C ARG A 8 1.20 18.57 19.82
N TRP A 9 2.25 18.96 20.56
CA TRP A 9 3.62 18.58 20.26
C TRP A 9 3.82 17.07 20.36
N LEU A 10 3.22 16.42 21.36
CA LEU A 10 3.24 14.97 21.47
C LEU A 10 2.59 14.30 20.24
N ILE A 11 1.40 14.76 19.82
CA ILE A 11 0.73 14.24 18.62
C ILE A 11 1.63 14.40 17.40
N LEU A 12 2.17 15.60 17.18
CA LEU A 12 3.04 15.87 16.03
C LEU A 12 4.28 14.97 16.03
N PHE A 13 4.92 14.81 17.19
CA PHE A 13 6.07 13.92 17.33
C PHE A 13 5.71 12.47 16.98
N VAL A 14 4.62 11.95 17.53
CA VAL A 14 4.18 10.57 17.28
C VAL A 14 3.79 10.36 15.81
N LEU A 15 3.15 11.35 15.17
CA LEU A 15 2.84 11.29 13.75
C LEU A 15 4.10 11.30 12.89
N LEU A 16 5.06 12.18 13.18
CA LEU A 16 6.33 12.23 12.46
C LEU A 16 7.11 10.92 12.63
N LEU A 17 7.10 10.34 13.82
CA LEU A 17 7.72 9.04 14.09
C LEU A 17 7.03 7.91 13.29
N GLY A 18 5.69 7.89 13.27
CA GLY A 18 4.93 6.93 12.49
C GLY A 18 5.14 7.08 10.98
N ILE A 19 5.26 8.31 10.48
CA ILE A 19 5.62 8.58 9.07
C ILE A 19 7.04 8.08 8.80
N PHE A 20 7.99 8.43 9.65
CA PHE A 20 9.38 7.99 9.53
C PHE A 20 9.48 6.46 9.42
N PHE A 21 8.82 5.71 10.31
CA PHE A 21 8.84 4.26 10.26
C PHE A 21 8.19 3.64 9.03
N ARG A 22 7.29 4.34 8.33
CA ARG A 22 6.70 3.85 7.07
C ARG A 22 7.67 3.93 5.90
N PHE A 23 8.63 4.85 5.92
CA PHE A 23 9.61 5.02 4.85
C PHE A 23 11.01 4.50 5.21
N LEU A 24 11.21 4.06 6.46
CA LEU A 24 12.49 3.56 6.92
C LEU A 24 12.80 2.18 6.34
N ASN A 25 13.96 2.04 5.69
CA ASN A 25 14.53 0.76 5.24
C ASN A 25 13.56 -0.04 4.35
N LEU A 26 12.97 0.61 3.35
CA LEU A 26 12.00 -0.01 2.45
C LEU A 26 12.61 -1.16 1.62
N ASP A 27 13.89 -1.11 1.30
CA ASP A 27 14.62 -2.13 0.54
C ASP A 27 15.35 -3.15 1.41
N GLY A 28 15.74 -2.79 2.63
CA GLY A 28 16.50 -3.71 3.50
C GLY A 28 15.68 -4.81 4.19
N LYS A 29 14.37 -4.92 3.91
CA LYS A 29 13.52 -6.02 4.38
C LYS A 29 13.37 -7.09 3.31
N LEU A 30 13.34 -8.35 3.72
CA LEU A 30 13.08 -9.51 2.85
C LEU A 30 11.86 -9.25 1.95
N TYR A 31 12.02 -9.51 0.65
CA TYR A 31 10.96 -9.43 -0.33
C TYR A 31 10.23 -10.76 -0.36
N TRP A 32 9.00 -10.79 0.17
CA TRP A 32 8.30 -12.06 0.41
C TRP A 32 7.44 -12.47 -0.78
N HIS A 33 6.98 -13.72 -0.74
CA HIS A 33 6.28 -14.41 -1.83
C HIS A 33 5.20 -13.57 -2.51
N ASP A 34 4.33 -12.92 -1.74
CA ASP A 34 3.22 -12.16 -2.28
C ASP A 34 3.65 -10.87 -3.00
N GLU A 35 4.75 -10.25 -2.57
CA GLU A 35 5.31 -9.09 -3.28
C GLU A 35 5.98 -9.50 -4.59
N VAL A 36 6.55 -10.71 -4.65
CA VAL A 36 7.05 -11.28 -5.91
C VAL A 36 5.91 -11.38 -6.93
N HIS A 37 4.75 -11.91 -6.53
CA HIS A 37 3.57 -11.93 -7.40
C HIS A 37 3.08 -10.54 -7.79
N THR A 38 3.14 -9.56 -6.88
CA THR A 38 2.87 -8.15 -7.24
C THR A 38 3.81 -7.71 -8.35
N SER A 39 5.13 -7.91 -8.20
CA SER A 39 6.12 -7.53 -9.21
C SER A 39 5.90 -8.21 -10.55
N LEU A 40 5.57 -9.50 -10.58
CA LEU A 40 5.24 -10.19 -11.82
C LEU A 40 4.05 -9.55 -12.53
N ARG A 41 2.95 -9.35 -11.79
CA ARG A 41 1.68 -8.87 -12.35
C ARG A 41 1.77 -7.44 -12.86
N ILE A 42 2.41 -6.54 -12.10
CA ILE A 42 2.56 -5.14 -12.53
C ILE A 42 3.48 -5.01 -13.75
N ASN A 43 4.32 -6.02 -14.03
CA ASN A 43 5.15 -6.08 -15.22
C ASN A 43 4.52 -6.94 -16.34
N GLY A 44 3.28 -7.39 -16.19
CA GLY A 44 2.54 -8.12 -17.24
C GLY A 44 2.95 -9.58 -17.44
N TYR A 45 3.58 -10.19 -16.43
CA TYR A 45 3.93 -11.61 -16.44
C TYR A 45 2.97 -12.44 -15.60
N ASN A 46 2.67 -13.65 -16.08
CA ASN A 46 1.92 -14.66 -15.34
C ASN A 46 2.87 -15.66 -14.69
N SER A 47 2.47 -16.23 -13.55
CA SER A 47 3.26 -17.24 -12.85
C SER A 47 3.53 -18.48 -13.73
N GLN A 48 2.63 -18.81 -14.65
CA GLN A 48 2.82 -19.90 -15.61
C GLN A 48 3.93 -19.61 -16.62
N GLU A 49 4.03 -18.37 -17.12
CA GLU A 49 5.10 -17.96 -18.05
C GLU A 49 6.47 -18.11 -17.37
N VAL A 50 6.57 -17.65 -16.12
CA VAL A 50 7.79 -17.77 -15.30
C VAL A 50 8.16 -19.23 -15.09
N ILE A 51 7.18 -20.10 -14.80
CA ILE A 51 7.46 -21.53 -14.58
C ILE A 51 8.06 -22.16 -15.85
N VAL A 52 7.48 -21.88 -17.02
CA VAL A 52 7.95 -22.43 -18.30
C VAL A 52 9.34 -21.93 -18.67
N GLU A 53 9.66 -20.65 -18.41
CA GLU A 53 10.94 -20.03 -18.78
C GLU A 53 12.07 -20.36 -17.79
N VAL A 54 11.77 -20.56 -16.50
CA VAL A 54 12.77 -20.75 -15.43
C VAL A 54 12.98 -22.22 -15.06
N PHE A 55 11.94 -23.06 -15.06
CA PHE A 55 12.04 -24.45 -14.57
C PHE A 55 12.40 -25.43 -15.71
N THR A 56 13.46 -25.12 -16.46
CA THR A 56 13.95 -25.95 -17.58
C THR A 56 14.87 -27.08 -17.14
N GLY A 57 15.25 -27.14 -15.86
CA GLY A 57 16.24 -28.08 -15.33
C GLY A 57 17.70 -27.62 -15.50
N GLU A 58 17.91 -26.46 -16.11
CA GLU A 58 19.23 -25.82 -16.27
C GLU A 58 19.49 -24.77 -15.18
N VAL A 59 20.76 -24.39 -14.99
CA VAL A 59 21.14 -23.34 -14.02
C VAL A 59 20.73 -21.96 -14.57
N THR A 60 19.81 -21.30 -13.87
CA THR A 60 19.34 -19.94 -14.21
C THR A 60 20.21 -18.86 -13.56
N THR A 61 20.50 -17.77 -14.30
CA THR A 61 21.20 -16.60 -13.78
C THR A 61 20.25 -15.64 -13.04
N ILE A 62 20.81 -14.79 -12.18
CA ILE A 62 20.04 -13.78 -11.44
C ILE A 62 19.34 -12.81 -12.41
N ASP A 63 20.01 -12.41 -13.49
CA ASP A 63 19.45 -11.46 -14.48
C ASP A 63 18.19 -12.00 -15.15
N ASN A 64 18.15 -13.32 -15.43
CA ASN A 64 16.97 -13.96 -16.00
C ASN A 64 15.78 -13.95 -15.02
N LEU A 65 16.03 -13.99 -13.71
CA LEU A 65 14.98 -13.88 -12.69
C LEU A 65 14.53 -12.43 -12.48
N LEU A 66 15.47 -11.48 -12.54
CA LEU A 66 15.19 -10.06 -12.37
C LEU A 66 14.37 -9.48 -13.52
N LYS A 67 14.49 -10.03 -14.74
CA LYS A 67 13.65 -9.68 -15.89
C LYS A 67 12.16 -9.60 -15.56
N PHE A 68 11.66 -10.49 -14.73
CA PHE A 68 10.23 -10.54 -14.38
C PHE A 68 9.82 -9.55 -13.27
N GLN A 69 10.78 -8.96 -12.57
CA GLN A 69 10.54 -8.03 -11.47
C GLN A 69 10.76 -6.56 -11.86
N LEU A 70 11.43 -6.33 -12.99
CA LEU A 70 11.76 -5.01 -13.49
C LEU A 70 10.81 -4.59 -14.63
N PRO A 71 10.53 -3.27 -14.76
CA PRO A 71 9.75 -2.77 -15.88
C PRO A 71 10.50 -3.03 -17.19
N SER A 72 9.83 -3.74 -18.10
CA SER A 72 10.31 -4.00 -19.46
C SER A 72 9.46 -3.24 -20.47
N SER A 73 10.06 -2.88 -21.61
CA SER A 73 9.32 -2.35 -22.76
C SER A 73 8.60 -3.45 -23.57
N GLU A 74 8.80 -4.72 -23.21
CA GLU A 74 8.24 -5.88 -23.91
C GLU A 74 6.76 -6.09 -23.58
N LYS A 75 6.36 -5.74 -22.35
CA LYS A 75 5.01 -5.95 -21.83
C LYS A 75 4.28 -4.62 -21.68
N THR A 76 2.99 -4.63 -21.93
CA THR A 76 2.12 -3.46 -21.91
C THR A 76 1.14 -3.50 -20.73
N LEU A 77 0.40 -2.40 -20.54
CA LEU A 77 -0.69 -2.35 -19.58
C LEU A 77 -1.79 -3.39 -19.88
N SER A 78 -1.98 -3.76 -21.15
CA SER A 78 -2.94 -4.82 -21.54
C SER A 78 -2.53 -6.19 -21.00
N ASP A 79 -1.23 -6.47 -20.96
CA ASP A 79 -0.69 -7.70 -20.40
C ASP A 79 -0.85 -7.72 -18.88
N THR A 80 -0.63 -6.58 -18.23
CA THR A 80 -0.90 -6.40 -16.79
C THR A 80 -2.37 -6.65 -16.46
N ILE A 81 -3.30 -6.10 -17.23
CA ILE A 81 -4.74 -6.33 -17.02
C ILE A 81 -5.08 -7.80 -17.21
N SER A 82 -4.58 -8.42 -18.29
CA SER A 82 -4.80 -9.84 -18.56
C SER A 82 -4.29 -10.73 -17.44
N ALA A 83 -3.11 -10.41 -16.88
CA ALA A 83 -2.55 -11.11 -15.72
C ALA A 83 -3.45 -10.99 -14.49
N LEU A 84 -3.98 -9.80 -14.21
CA LEU A 84 -4.87 -9.56 -13.07
C LEU A 84 -6.22 -10.26 -13.21
N LEU A 85 -6.76 -10.40 -14.42
CA LEU A 85 -8.05 -11.07 -14.65
C LEU A 85 -8.05 -12.55 -14.26
N THR A 86 -6.87 -13.19 -14.22
CA THR A 86 -6.74 -14.58 -13.79
C THR A 86 -6.80 -14.75 -12.26
N HIS A 87 -6.80 -13.65 -11.50
CA HIS A 87 -6.72 -13.62 -10.03
C HIS A 87 -7.78 -12.70 -9.41
N PRO A 88 -9.05 -13.15 -9.32
CA PRO A 88 -10.17 -12.34 -8.84
C PRO A 88 -10.05 -11.91 -7.37
N GLU A 89 -9.19 -12.56 -6.58
CA GLU A 89 -8.91 -12.23 -5.18
C GLU A 89 -8.19 -10.88 -5.00
N HIS A 90 -7.62 -10.32 -6.07
CA HIS A 90 -6.80 -9.12 -6.04
C HIS A 90 -7.43 -7.98 -6.85
N PRO A 91 -8.05 -6.98 -6.18
CA PRO A 91 -8.68 -5.86 -6.87
C PRO A 91 -7.65 -5.09 -7.72
N PRO A 92 -7.96 -4.79 -9.00
CA PRO A 92 -6.96 -4.34 -9.97
C PRO A 92 -6.41 -2.94 -9.68
N LEU A 93 -7.15 -2.10 -8.94
CA LEU A 93 -6.80 -0.69 -8.74
C LEU A 93 -5.40 -0.49 -8.14
N TYR A 94 -5.03 -1.28 -7.13
CA TYR A 94 -3.70 -1.16 -6.51
C TYR A 94 -2.59 -1.49 -7.52
N TYR A 95 -2.75 -2.60 -8.24
CA TYR A 95 -1.76 -3.09 -9.20
C TYR A 95 -1.61 -2.18 -10.40
N LEU A 96 -2.70 -1.57 -10.88
CA LEU A 96 -2.64 -0.56 -11.93
C LEU A 96 -1.88 0.69 -11.47
N LEU A 97 -2.14 1.17 -10.24
CA LEU A 97 -1.35 2.27 -9.67
C LEU A 97 0.12 1.89 -9.51
N ALA A 98 0.42 0.68 -9.07
CA ALA A 98 1.78 0.16 -8.92
C ALA A 98 2.51 0.04 -10.27
N HIS A 99 1.82 -0.42 -11.32
CA HIS A 99 2.35 -0.43 -12.68
C HIS A 99 2.81 0.96 -13.11
N PHE A 100 1.93 1.96 -13.05
CA PHE A 100 2.31 3.33 -13.41
C PHE A 100 3.41 3.91 -12.51
N TRP A 101 3.37 3.60 -11.21
CA TRP A 101 4.37 4.07 -10.26
C TRP A 101 5.78 3.55 -10.58
N VAL A 102 5.91 2.25 -10.86
CA VAL A 102 7.18 1.62 -11.21
C VAL A 102 7.67 2.08 -12.59
N GLN A 103 6.78 2.31 -13.55
CA GLN A 103 7.15 2.86 -14.86
C GLN A 103 7.69 4.29 -14.75
N LEU A 104 7.21 5.10 -13.81
CA LEU A 104 7.64 6.49 -13.62
C LEU A 104 8.91 6.62 -12.78
N PHE A 105 9.07 5.80 -11.73
CA PHE A 105 10.14 5.93 -10.74
C PHE A 105 11.19 4.80 -10.78
N GLY A 106 10.99 3.78 -11.61
CA GLY A 106 11.91 2.65 -11.81
C GLY A 106 11.56 1.38 -11.01
N GLY A 107 12.18 0.26 -11.38
CA GLY A 107 11.90 -1.10 -10.86
C GLY A 107 12.60 -1.50 -9.57
N SER A 108 12.74 -0.63 -8.58
CA SER A 108 13.35 -1.05 -7.30
C SER A 108 12.30 -1.48 -6.28
N VAL A 109 12.68 -2.40 -5.37
CA VAL A 109 11.84 -2.81 -4.24
C VAL A 109 11.39 -1.60 -3.41
N ALA A 110 12.28 -0.64 -3.16
CA ALA A 110 11.95 0.59 -2.45
C ALA A 110 10.88 1.41 -3.17
N VAL A 111 10.96 1.53 -4.50
CA VAL A 111 9.96 2.24 -5.31
C VAL A 111 8.60 1.54 -5.21
N THR A 112 8.54 0.23 -5.40
CA THR A 112 7.25 -0.50 -5.34
C THR A 112 6.61 -0.39 -3.94
N ARG A 113 7.39 -0.53 -2.87
CA ARG A 113 6.89 -0.38 -1.48
C ARG A 113 6.54 1.08 -1.13
N SER A 114 7.21 2.06 -1.73
CA SER A 114 6.94 3.48 -1.47
C SER A 114 5.51 3.89 -1.84
N LEU A 115 4.92 3.27 -2.87
CA LEU A 115 3.52 3.51 -3.23
C LEU A 115 2.59 3.16 -2.07
N SER A 116 2.74 1.96 -1.50
CA SER A 116 1.97 1.54 -0.32
C SER A 116 2.19 2.47 0.86
N ALA A 117 3.44 2.87 1.11
CA ALA A 117 3.79 3.77 2.20
C ALA A 117 3.08 5.13 2.05
N ILE A 118 3.07 5.70 0.85
CA ILE A 118 2.37 6.96 0.53
C ILE A 118 0.86 6.81 0.70
N ILE A 119 0.26 5.75 0.15
CA ILE A 119 -1.17 5.49 0.28
C ILE A 119 -1.56 5.35 1.77
N SER A 120 -0.72 4.70 2.58
CA SER A 120 -0.98 4.51 4.01
C SER A 120 -1.12 5.82 4.79
N LEU A 121 -0.51 6.92 4.30
CA LEU A 121 -0.63 8.23 4.93
C LEU A 121 -2.05 8.80 4.83
N LEU A 122 -2.80 8.44 3.78
CA LEU A 122 -4.20 8.82 3.61
C LEU A 122 -5.10 8.18 4.69
N ALA A 123 -4.65 7.12 5.35
CA ALA A 123 -5.40 6.51 6.44
C ALA A 123 -5.54 7.47 7.64
N PHE A 124 -4.57 8.38 7.87
CA PHE A 124 -4.65 9.34 8.97
C PHE A 124 -5.85 10.31 8.85
N PRO A 125 -6.02 11.07 7.74
CA PRO A 125 -7.18 11.94 7.59
C PRO A 125 -8.50 11.14 7.49
N CYS A 126 -8.51 9.97 6.85
CA CYS A 126 -9.70 9.13 6.76
C CYS A 126 -10.15 8.62 8.15
N LEU A 127 -9.21 8.14 8.97
CA LEU A 127 -9.49 7.70 10.33
C LEU A 127 -9.96 8.86 11.21
N TYR A 128 -9.32 10.03 11.08
CA TYR A 128 -9.76 11.23 11.78
C TYR A 128 -11.22 11.55 11.46
N TRP A 129 -11.57 11.55 10.17
CA TRP A 129 -12.93 11.84 9.74
C TRP A 129 -13.93 10.80 10.26
N LEU A 130 -13.60 9.51 10.15
CA LEU A 130 -14.44 8.44 10.69
C LEU A 130 -14.71 8.63 12.19
N CYS A 131 -13.68 8.91 12.99
CA CYS A 131 -13.85 9.16 14.43
C CYS A 131 -14.71 10.39 14.72
N ARG A 132 -14.64 11.44 13.87
CA ARG A 132 -15.52 12.62 13.98
C ARG A 132 -16.98 12.25 13.69
N GLU A 133 -17.24 11.40 12.71
CA GLU A 133 -18.60 10.93 12.39
C GLU A 133 -19.16 9.96 13.44
N LEU A 134 -18.32 9.18 14.12
CA LEU A 134 -18.76 8.25 15.16
C LEU A 134 -19.00 8.92 16.51
N PHE A 135 -18.03 9.72 16.97
CA PHE A 135 -18.00 10.17 18.37
C PHE A 135 -18.19 11.68 18.55
N ASN A 136 -18.23 12.44 17.44
CA ASN A 136 -18.29 13.92 17.46
C ASN A 136 -17.20 14.57 18.35
N SER A 137 -16.08 13.85 18.59
CA SER A 137 -15.02 14.27 19.51
C SER A 137 -13.69 14.35 18.80
N GLN A 138 -13.10 15.55 18.80
CA GLN A 138 -11.78 15.79 18.25
C GLN A 138 -10.68 15.06 19.04
N LEU A 139 -10.84 14.93 20.36
CA LEU A 139 -9.85 14.24 21.20
C LEU A 139 -9.75 12.76 20.83
N ILE A 140 -10.89 12.08 20.68
CA ILE A 140 -10.96 10.66 20.28
C ILE A 140 -10.32 10.46 18.91
N ALA A 141 -10.61 11.36 17.96
CA ALA A 141 -10.02 11.30 16.63
C ALA A 141 -8.48 11.43 16.68
N TRP A 142 -7.92 12.36 17.45
CA TRP A 142 -6.47 12.48 17.59
C TRP A 142 -5.84 11.26 18.28
N ILE A 143 -6.48 10.72 19.31
CA ILE A 143 -6.02 9.50 19.99
C ILE A 143 -6.00 8.31 19.01
N ALA A 144 -7.03 8.17 18.17
CA ALA A 144 -7.10 7.10 17.18
C ALA A 144 -5.96 7.20 16.16
N ILE A 145 -5.67 8.40 15.62
CA ILE A 145 -4.56 8.55 14.66
C ILE A 145 -3.21 8.24 15.32
N ILE A 146 -2.93 8.72 16.53
CA ILE A 146 -1.62 8.44 17.15
C ILE A 146 -1.42 6.94 17.42
N LEU A 147 -2.47 6.24 17.85
CA LEU A 147 -2.43 4.77 18.02
C LEU A 147 -2.20 4.06 16.68
N PHE A 148 -2.89 4.49 15.63
CA PHE A 148 -2.72 3.95 14.29
C PHE A 148 -1.33 4.26 13.69
N ALA A 149 -0.79 5.45 13.97
CA ALA A 149 0.50 5.90 13.45
C ALA A 149 1.66 5.03 13.94
N VAL A 150 1.63 4.58 15.21
CA VAL A 150 2.67 3.72 15.79
C VAL A 150 2.31 2.24 15.85
N SER A 151 1.15 1.85 15.33
CA SER A 151 0.74 0.45 15.27
C SER A 151 1.71 -0.35 14.40
N PRO A 152 2.42 -1.36 14.95
CA PRO A 152 3.38 -2.15 14.19
C PRO A 152 2.75 -2.85 12.98
N VAL A 153 1.49 -3.28 13.09
CA VAL A 153 0.75 -3.94 12.01
C VAL A 153 0.50 -2.99 10.84
N HIS A 154 0.08 -1.75 11.11
CA HIS A 154 -0.15 -0.78 10.05
C HIS A 154 1.14 -0.23 9.44
N VAL A 155 2.25 -0.21 10.22
CA VAL A 155 3.58 0.09 9.67
C VAL A 155 4.05 -1.05 8.78
N LEU A 156 3.86 -2.31 9.17
CA LEU A 156 4.19 -3.47 8.34
C LEU A 156 3.48 -3.41 6.99
N TYR A 157 2.15 -3.24 6.98
CA TYR A 157 1.37 -3.16 5.74
C TYR A 157 1.62 -1.89 4.91
N ALA A 158 2.14 -0.82 5.52
CA ALA A 158 2.60 0.35 4.78
C ALA A 158 3.89 0.07 4.00
N GLN A 159 4.67 -0.93 4.42
CA GLN A 159 5.97 -1.26 3.85
C GLN A 159 5.95 -2.51 2.96
N GLU A 160 4.78 -3.06 2.69
CA GLU A 160 4.59 -4.17 1.77
C GLU A 160 4.05 -3.64 0.43
N ALA A 161 4.61 -4.11 -0.68
CA ALA A 161 4.12 -3.88 -2.04
C ALA A 161 2.81 -4.67 -2.29
N ARG A 162 1.77 -4.38 -1.51
CA ARG A 162 0.47 -5.04 -1.46
C ARG A 162 -0.67 -4.04 -1.28
N GLU A 163 -1.89 -4.45 -1.63
CA GLU A 163 -3.08 -3.61 -1.61
C GLU A 163 -3.61 -3.25 -0.20
N TYR A 164 -3.03 -3.78 0.88
CA TYR A 164 -3.54 -3.60 2.26
C TYR A 164 -3.66 -2.14 2.69
N SER A 165 -2.70 -1.30 2.29
CA SER A 165 -2.75 0.14 2.58
C SER A 165 -3.93 0.81 1.87
N LEU A 166 -4.20 0.42 0.61
CA LEU A 166 -5.33 0.93 -0.15
C LEU A 166 -6.66 0.44 0.45
N TRP A 167 -6.77 -0.84 0.82
CA TRP A 167 -7.94 -1.39 1.51
C TRP A 167 -8.25 -0.67 2.81
N THR A 168 -7.22 -0.40 3.61
CA THR A 168 -7.40 0.33 4.87
C THR A 168 -8.02 1.71 4.62
N VAL A 169 -7.49 2.45 3.64
CA VAL A 169 -8.01 3.77 3.27
C VAL A 169 -9.45 3.69 2.76
N THR A 170 -9.75 2.75 1.85
CA THR A 170 -11.09 2.63 1.28
C THR A 170 -12.12 2.19 2.32
N ILE A 171 -11.78 1.27 3.24
CA ILE A 171 -12.65 0.86 4.34
C ILE A 171 -12.96 2.06 5.26
N LEU A 172 -11.94 2.82 5.66
CA LEU A 172 -12.13 4.01 6.51
C LEU A 172 -13.00 5.06 5.81
N LEU A 173 -12.71 5.32 4.53
CA LEU A 173 -13.41 6.32 3.73
C LEU A 173 -14.88 5.93 3.51
N THR A 174 -15.14 4.69 3.10
CA THR A 174 -16.51 4.18 2.88
C THR A 174 -17.33 4.17 4.17
N SER A 175 -16.71 3.81 5.29
CA SER A 175 -17.35 3.86 6.61
C SER A 175 -17.74 5.30 7.00
N ALA A 176 -16.83 6.26 6.80
CA ALA A 176 -17.07 7.67 7.11
C ALA A 176 -18.16 8.28 6.21
N THR A 177 -18.10 8.01 4.90
CA THR A 177 -19.11 8.51 3.94
C THR A 177 -20.49 7.91 4.20
N LEU A 178 -20.57 6.63 4.54
CA LEU A 178 -21.83 5.96 4.91
C LEU A 178 -22.49 6.62 6.12
N LEU A 179 -21.73 6.86 7.21
CA LEU A 179 -22.24 7.53 8.40
C LEU A 179 -22.71 8.95 8.09
N ARG A 180 -21.93 9.68 7.29
CA ARG A 180 -22.28 11.03 6.84
C ARG A 180 -23.58 11.03 6.03
N ALA A 181 -23.75 10.06 5.13
CA ALA A 181 -24.95 9.91 4.31
C ALA A 181 -26.19 9.58 5.16
N LYS A 182 -26.05 8.69 6.16
CA LYS A 182 -27.14 8.37 7.10
C LYS A 182 -27.60 9.59 7.90
N ARG A 183 -26.66 10.44 8.35
CA ARG A 183 -26.98 11.67 9.09
C ARG A 183 -27.70 12.72 8.24
N LYS A 184 -27.39 12.83 6.94
CA LYS A 184 -28.05 13.79 6.04
C LYS A 184 -29.49 13.42 5.68
N LYS A 185 -29.87 12.15 5.82
CA LYS A 185 -31.24 11.68 5.57
C LYS A 185 -32.16 11.76 6.80
N SER A 186 -31.60 12.04 7.98
CA SER A 186 -32.33 12.28 9.22
C SER A 186 -32.51 13.78 9.46
#